data_AF-A0A5D3DW68-F1
#
_entry.id   AF-A0A5D3DW68-F1
#
_cell.length_a   1.000
_cell.length_b   1.000
_cell.length_c   1.000
_cell.angle_alpha   90.00
_cell.angle_beta   90.00
_cell.angle_gamma   90.00
#
_symmetry.space_group_name_H-M   'P 1'
#
loop_
_entity.id
_entity.type
_entity.pdbx_description
1 polymer ?
#
loop_
_entity_poly.entity_id
_entity_poly.type
_entity_poly.pdbx_seq_one_letter_code
_entity_poly.pdbx_strand_id
1 'polypeptide(L)'
;MTPNMVEETSLFNRIPRLERENCIFLLGKEPGLFWRESLKQPLDSFTTQKDYDGFIEFSKRDLEIRELKHSYYTIFLKIIENKADLVQNATCDPKSSFLYYLEEHRKELDSFEDELNVQERDKEKISFLLDFLKDLHKHGHQSYYIWEILRAPRWRDFLD
;
A
#
# COMPACT_ATOMS: atom_id res chain seq x y z
N MET A 1 6.91 5.20 30.09
CA MET A 1 6.44 5.59 28.74
C MET A 1 5.16 6.39 28.93
N THR A 2 4.99 7.47 28.18
CA THR A 2 3.79 8.29 28.16
C THR A 2 3.14 8.15 26.78
N PRO A 3 1.92 7.60 26.70
CA PRO A 3 1.25 7.42 25.41
C PRO A 3 0.97 8.75 24.71
N ASN A 4 1.24 8.80 23.41
CA ASN A 4 0.84 9.91 22.56
C ASN A 4 -0.59 9.66 22.05
N MET A 5 -1.56 10.05 22.88
CA MET A 5 -2.99 9.85 22.61
C MET A 5 -3.47 10.52 21.32
N VAL A 6 -2.84 11.64 20.90
CA VAL A 6 -3.20 12.35 19.67
C VAL A 6 -2.84 11.50 18.45
N GLU A 7 -1.63 10.96 18.42
CA GLU A 7 -1.14 10.12 17.32
C GLU A 7 -1.87 8.76 17.28
N GLU A 8 -2.08 8.12 18.43
CA GLU A 8 -2.89 6.90 18.50
C GLU A 8 -4.31 7.13 17.96
N THR A 9 -4.96 8.23 18.36
CA THR A 9 -6.30 8.58 17.88
C THR A 9 -6.30 8.87 16.37
N SER A 10 -5.25 9.52 15.85
CA SER A 10 -5.09 9.76 14.42
C SER A 10 -5.02 8.44 13.63
N LEU A 11 -4.19 7.50 14.06
CA LEU A 11 -4.09 6.16 13.47
C LEU A 11 -5.42 5.41 13.55
N PHE A 12 -6.04 5.40 14.73
CA PHE A 12 -7.32 4.75 14.96
C PHE A 12 -8.42 5.26 14.03
N ASN A 13 -8.53 6.58 13.84
CA ASN A 13 -9.59 7.18 13.05
C ASN A 13 -9.46 6.95 11.54
N ARG A 14 -8.25 6.65 11.06
CA ARG A 14 -7.97 6.42 9.63
C ARG A 14 -8.38 5.01 9.17
N ILE A 15 -8.24 4.02 10.04
CA ILE A 15 -8.46 2.59 9.73
C ILE A 15 -9.92 2.25 9.33
N PRO A 16 -10.97 2.76 10.01
CA PRO A 16 -12.36 2.39 9.72
C PRO A 16 -12.79 2.64 8.27
N ARG A 17 -12.19 3.62 7.59
CA ARG A 17 -12.46 3.87 6.17
C ARG A 17 -11.96 2.69 5.31
N LEU A 18 -10.72 2.26 5.54
CA LEU A 18 -10.12 1.14 4.82
C LEU A 18 -10.88 -0.17 5.05
N GLU A 19 -11.31 -0.41 6.29
CA GLU A 19 -12.12 -1.59 6.64
C GLU A 19 -13.48 -1.59 5.93
N ARG A 20 -14.18 -0.45 5.94
CA ARG A 20 -15.48 -0.31 5.23
C ARG A 20 -15.34 -0.53 3.73
N GLU A 21 -14.22 -0.11 3.16
CA GLU A 21 -13.92 -0.26 1.74
C GLU A 21 -13.31 -1.65 1.40
N ASN A 22 -13.28 -2.59 2.35
CA ASN A 22 -12.70 -3.94 2.20
C ASN A 22 -11.26 -3.91 1.68
N CYS A 23 -10.44 -3.01 2.24
CA CYS A 23 -9.06 -2.84 1.85
C CYS A 23 -8.24 -4.13 2.03
N ILE A 24 -7.77 -4.69 0.91
CA ILE A 24 -6.95 -5.90 0.88
C ILE A 24 -5.56 -5.70 1.51
N PHE A 25 -5.14 -4.45 1.70
CA PHE A 25 -3.86 -4.09 2.32
C PHE A 25 -3.93 -4.03 3.84
N LEU A 26 -5.01 -4.49 4.49
CA LEU A 26 -5.11 -4.66 5.94
C LEU A 26 -4.76 -6.08 6.41
N LEU A 27 -3.89 -6.79 5.67
CA LEU A 27 -3.38 -8.13 5.99
C LEU A 27 -4.47 -9.21 6.12
N GLY A 28 -5.60 -9.04 5.44
CA GLY A 28 -6.73 -9.97 5.54
C GLY A 28 -7.38 -10.05 6.92
N LYS A 29 -7.16 -9.04 7.78
CA LYS A 29 -7.74 -8.97 9.12
C LYS A 29 -9.20 -8.53 9.06
N GLU A 30 -10.04 -9.14 9.90
CA GLU A 30 -11.42 -8.70 10.11
C GLU A 30 -11.48 -7.27 10.68
N PRO A 31 -12.59 -6.53 10.48
CA PRO A 31 -12.76 -5.19 11.01
C PRO A 31 -12.43 -5.08 12.50
N GLY A 32 -11.67 -4.05 12.86
CA GLY A 32 -11.15 -3.77 14.19
C GLY A 32 -9.97 -4.65 14.63
N LEU A 33 -9.62 -5.74 13.92
CA LEU A 33 -8.46 -6.56 14.28
C LEU A 33 -7.15 -5.91 13.85
N PHE A 34 -7.12 -5.17 12.74
CA PHE A 34 -5.90 -4.45 12.33
C PHE A 34 -5.45 -3.46 13.41
N TRP A 35 -6.36 -2.61 13.89
CA TRP A 35 -6.04 -1.71 15.01
C TRP A 35 -5.61 -2.48 16.27
N ARG A 36 -6.41 -3.46 16.70
CA ARG A 36 -6.17 -4.16 17.97
C ARG A 36 -4.86 -4.94 17.98
N GLU A 37 -4.62 -5.75 16.96
CA GLU A 37 -3.52 -6.71 16.94
C GLU A 37 -2.24 -6.14 16.34
N SER A 38 -2.35 -5.35 15.25
CA SER A 38 -1.17 -4.85 14.55
C SER A 38 -0.61 -3.57 15.17
N LEU A 39 -1.44 -2.78 15.87
CA LEU A 39 -1.03 -1.46 16.38
C LEU A 39 -1.15 -1.36 17.90
N LYS A 40 -2.34 -1.57 18.45
CA LYS A 40 -2.61 -1.30 19.88
C LYS A 40 -1.86 -2.25 20.81
N GLN A 41 -1.90 -3.56 20.54
CA GLN A 41 -1.15 -4.55 21.32
C GLN A 41 0.37 -4.26 21.36
N PRO A 42 1.05 -4.00 20.22
CA PRO A 42 2.44 -3.54 20.25
C PRO A 42 2.65 -2.25 21.05
N LEU A 43 1.83 -1.22 20.82
CA LEU A 43 1.93 0.06 21.52
C LEU A 43 1.84 -0.08 23.04
N ASP A 44 0.94 -0.94 23.53
CA ASP A 44 0.75 -1.21 24.95
C ASP A 44 1.91 -2.03 25.56
N SER A 45 2.74 -2.66 24.73
CA SER A 45 3.85 -3.51 25.17
C SER A 45 5.19 -2.79 25.36
N PHE A 46 5.37 -1.60 24.75
CA PHE A 46 6.65 -0.88 24.83
C PHE A 46 6.89 -0.26 26.21
N THR A 47 8.06 -0.56 26.78
CA THR A 47 8.47 -0.03 28.09
C THR A 47 9.28 1.26 27.99
N THR A 48 9.89 1.53 26.84
CA THR A 48 10.70 2.75 26.59
C THR A 48 9.95 3.73 25.69
N GLN A 49 10.16 5.03 25.93
CA GLN A 49 9.58 6.08 25.09
C GLN A 49 10.13 6.02 23.66
N LYS A 50 11.43 5.71 23.51
CA LYS A 50 12.11 5.63 22.22
C LYS A 50 11.50 4.58 21.31
N ASP A 51 11.25 3.37 21.83
CA ASP A 51 10.68 2.28 21.03
C ASP A 51 9.21 2.55 20.69
N TYR A 52 8.47 3.10 21.65
CA TYR A 52 7.09 3.55 21.44
C TYR A 52 6.99 4.61 20.33
N ASP A 53 7.78 5.69 20.41
CA ASP A 53 7.76 6.78 19.42
C ASP A 53 8.22 6.27 18.05
N GLY A 54 9.24 5.41 18.03
CA GLY A 54 9.71 4.76 16.81
C GLY A 54 8.63 3.92 16.13
N PHE A 55 7.85 3.16 16.92
CA PHE A 55 6.75 2.35 16.41
C PHE A 55 5.57 3.19 15.93
N ILE A 56 5.22 4.29 16.62
CA ILE A 56 4.21 5.25 16.16
C ILE A 56 4.59 5.80 14.78
N GLU A 57 5.82 6.27 14.64
CA GLU A 57 6.30 6.86 13.40
C GLU A 57 6.35 5.83 12.26
N PHE A 58 6.76 4.60 12.56
CA PHE A 58 6.65 3.48 11.60
C PHE A 58 5.20 3.23 11.20
N SER A 59 4.29 3.11 12.17
CA SER A 59 2.87 2.82 11.94
C SER A 59 2.18 3.90 11.10
N LYS A 60 2.56 5.17 11.27
CA LYS A 60 2.05 6.29 10.47
C LYS A 60 2.41 6.14 9.00
N ARG A 61 3.68 5.84 8.70
CA ARG A 61 4.17 5.62 7.33
C ARG A 61 3.59 4.36 6.72
N ASP A 62 3.56 3.25 7.46
CA ASP A 62 2.96 1.99 7.00
C ASP A 62 1.48 2.17 6.65
N LEU A 63 0.71 2.86 7.50
CA LEU A 63 -0.70 3.15 7.22
C LEU A 63 -0.87 4.07 6.01
N GLU A 64 -0.03 5.10 5.85
CA GLU A 64 -0.05 5.98 4.67
C GLU A 64 0.22 5.20 3.37
N ILE A 65 1.21 4.30 3.39
CA ILE A 65 1.48 3.40 2.26
C ILE A 65 0.24 2.55 1.95
N ARG A 66 -0.40 1.94 2.97
CA ARG A 66 -1.62 1.13 2.76
C ARG A 66 -2.79 1.95 2.20
N GLU A 67 -2.98 3.18 2.66
CA GLU A 67 -4.02 4.08 2.17
C GLU A 67 -3.78 4.48 0.70
N LEU A 68 -2.53 4.78 0.34
CA LEU A 68 -2.15 5.03 -1.04
C LEU A 68 -2.40 3.78 -1.88
N LYS A 69 -1.90 2.61 -1.45
CA LYS A 69 -2.16 1.28 -2.03
C LYS A 69 -3.62 1.06 -2.38
N HIS A 70 -4.47 1.30 -1.39
CA HIS A 70 -5.91 1.16 -1.53
C HIS A 70 -6.54 2.17 -2.50
N SER A 71 -6.08 3.42 -2.46
CA SER A 71 -6.62 4.51 -3.29
C SER A 71 -6.42 4.25 -4.77
N TYR A 72 -5.20 3.93 -5.21
CA TYR A 72 -4.98 3.64 -6.62
C TYR A 72 -5.50 2.27 -7.03
N TYR A 73 -5.58 1.28 -6.13
CA TYR A 73 -6.27 0.01 -6.42
C TYR A 73 -7.73 0.24 -6.75
N THR A 74 -8.41 1.07 -5.96
CA THR A 74 -9.81 1.43 -6.20
C THR A 74 -9.99 2.16 -7.53
N ILE A 75 -9.07 3.06 -7.90
CA ILE A 75 -9.11 3.77 -9.19
C ILE A 75 -8.85 2.79 -10.35
N PHE A 76 -7.86 1.91 -10.20
CA PHE A 76 -7.54 0.88 -11.18
C PHE A 76 -8.75 -0.03 -11.46
N LEU A 77 -9.41 -0.54 -10.41
CA LEU A 77 -10.60 -1.36 -10.53
C LEU A 77 -11.72 -0.62 -11.29
N LYS A 78 -11.97 0.65 -10.95
CA LYS A 78 -12.96 1.47 -11.65
C LYS A 78 -12.61 1.65 -13.14
N ILE A 79 -11.32 1.80 -13.47
CA ILE A 79 -10.88 1.94 -14.85
C ILE A 79 -11.17 0.66 -15.64
N ILE A 80 -10.77 -0.50 -15.12
CA ILE A 80 -10.96 -1.79 -15.83
C ILE A 80 -12.43 -2.20 -15.91
N GLU A 81 -13.25 -1.88 -14.91
CA GLU A 81 -14.70 -2.12 -14.93
C GLU A 81 -15.39 -1.32 -16.05
N ASN A 82 -14.94 -0.10 -16.32
CA ASN A 82 -15.49 0.76 -17.37
C ASN A 82 -14.89 0.50 -18.76
N LYS A 83 -13.78 -0.24 -18.84
CA LYS A 83 -12.99 -0.47 -20.07
C LYS A 83 -12.59 -1.94 -20.20
N ALA A 84 -13.58 -2.80 -20.41
CA ALA A 84 -13.39 -4.25 -20.52
C ALA A 84 -12.43 -4.67 -21.67
N ASP A 85 -12.28 -3.83 -22.70
CA ASP A 85 -11.34 -4.01 -23.81
C ASP A 85 -9.86 -3.98 -23.37
N LEU A 86 -9.55 -3.28 -22.28
CA LEU A 86 -8.19 -3.27 -21.71
C LEU A 86 -7.83 -4.62 -21.10
N VAL A 87 -8.82 -5.31 -20.53
CA VAL A 87 -8.64 -6.60 -19.85
C VAL A 87 -8.45 -7.74 -20.83
N GLN A 88 -9.02 -7.65 -22.05
CA GLN A 88 -8.88 -8.69 -23.08
C GLN A 88 -7.42 -8.93 -23.50
N ASN A 89 -6.55 -7.95 -23.28
CA ASN A 89 -5.12 -8.05 -23.60
C ASN A 89 -4.24 -8.18 -22.34
N ALA A 90 -4.83 -8.40 -21.17
CA ALA A 90 -4.10 -8.55 -19.92
C ALA A 90 -3.43 -9.93 -19.84
N THR A 91 -2.19 -9.97 -19.36
CA THR A 91 -1.40 -11.22 -19.25
C THR A 91 -2.00 -12.22 -18.25
N CYS A 92 -2.63 -11.73 -17.19
CA CYS A 92 -3.38 -12.50 -16.19
C CYS A 92 -4.57 -11.68 -15.69
N ASP A 93 -5.28 -12.17 -14.68
CA ASP A 93 -6.39 -11.41 -14.10
C ASP A 93 -5.88 -10.04 -13.60
N PRO A 94 -6.60 -8.93 -13.88
CA PRO A 94 -6.11 -7.59 -13.57
C PRO A 94 -5.79 -7.35 -12.09
N LYS A 95 -6.48 -8.04 -11.17
CA LYS A 95 -6.26 -7.89 -9.73
C LYS A 95 -4.91 -8.49 -9.36
N SER A 96 -4.60 -9.69 -9.83
CA SER A 96 -3.29 -10.31 -9.63
C SER A 96 -2.19 -9.51 -10.32
N SER A 97 -2.39 -9.07 -11.58
CA SER A 97 -1.38 -8.25 -12.27
C SER A 97 -0.98 -7.01 -11.47
N PHE A 98 -1.99 -6.37 -10.88
CA PHE A 98 -1.78 -5.20 -10.03
C PHE A 98 -0.99 -5.54 -8.76
N LEU A 99 -1.34 -6.62 -8.07
CA LEU A 99 -0.62 -7.05 -6.86
C LEU A 99 0.83 -7.43 -7.18
N TYR A 100 1.06 -8.13 -8.30
CA TYR A 100 2.41 -8.45 -8.77
C TYR A 100 3.22 -7.19 -9.05
N TYR A 101 2.64 -6.22 -9.78
CA TYR A 101 3.32 -4.95 -10.07
C TYR A 101 3.81 -4.25 -8.80
N LEU A 102 2.99 -4.24 -7.75
CA LEU A 102 3.37 -3.63 -6.46
C LEU A 102 4.42 -4.42 -5.69
N GLU A 103 4.35 -5.75 -5.76
CA GLU A 103 5.34 -6.61 -5.11
C GLU A 103 6.71 -6.46 -5.78
N GLU A 104 6.74 -6.30 -7.08
CA GLU A 104 7.97 -6.16 -7.86
C GLU A 104 8.63 -4.81 -7.61
N HIS A 105 7.85 -3.73 -7.58
CA HIS A 105 8.36 -2.43 -7.13
C HIS A 105 8.83 -2.47 -5.67
N ARG A 106 8.19 -3.28 -4.81
CA ARG A 106 8.67 -3.48 -3.44
C ARG A 106 10.04 -4.16 -3.43
N LYS A 107 10.19 -5.26 -4.19
CA LYS A 107 11.46 -6.00 -4.31
C LYS A 107 12.58 -5.15 -4.89
N GLU A 108 12.29 -4.31 -5.89
CA GLU A 108 13.25 -3.37 -6.44
C GLU A 108 13.75 -2.42 -5.35
N LEU A 109 12.85 -1.79 -4.58
CA LEU A 109 13.25 -0.93 -3.48
C LEU A 109 13.96 -1.65 -2.34
N ASP A 110 13.54 -2.88 -2.03
CA ASP A 110 14.19 -3.71 -1.01
C ASP A 110 15.58 -4.18 -1.50
N SER A 111 15.88 -4.18 -2.80
CA SER A 111 17.23 -4.49 -3.32
C SER A 111 18.28 -3.42 -3.02
N PHE A 112 17.86 -2.21 -2.65
CA PHE A 112 18.72 -1.12 -2.20
C PHE A 112 18.93 -1.14 -0.67
N GLU A 113 18.84 -2.32 -0.04
CA GLU A 113 18.92 -2.49 1.41
C GLU A 113 20.23 -1.98 2.03
N ASP A 114 21.33 -2.06 1.27
CA ASP A 114 22.65 -1.56 1.67
C ASP A 114 22.81 -0.03 1.50
N GLU A 115 21.94 0.61 0.73
CA GLU A 115 22.03 2.04 0.37
C GLU A 115 21.04 2.90 1.16
N LEU A 116 19.86 2.37 1.45
CA LEU A 116 18.76 3.09 2.07
C LEU A 116 18.35 2.42 3.37
N ASN A 117 18.14 3.19 4.43
CA ASN A 117 17.50 2.68 5.64
C ASN A 117 15.98 2.52 5.45
N VAL A 118 15.31 1.84 6.37
CA VAL A 118 13.85 1.57 6.30
C VAL A 118 13.03 2.85 6.09
N GLN A 119 13.36 3.95 6.77
CA GLN A 119 12.61 5.19 6.63
C GLN A 119 12.81 5.86 5.27
N GLU A 120 14.01 5.75 4.70
CA GLU A 120 14.30 6.24 3.35
C GLU A 120 13.55 5.42 2.31
N ARG A 121 13.56 4.08 2.44
CA ARG A 121 12.77 3.20 1.57
C ARG A 121 11.27 3.51 1.67
N ASP A 122 10.74 3.75 2.86
CA ASP A 122 9.33 4.15 3.03
C ASP A 122 9.02 5.49 2.33
N LYS A 123 9.93 6.47 2.39
CA LYS A 123 9.76 7.76 1.71
C LYS A 123 9.76 7.61 0.20
N GLU A 124 10.66 6.81 -0.35
CA GLU A 124 10.68 6.50 -1.79
C GLU A 124 9.41 5.74 -2.21
N LYS A 125 8.95 4.77 -1.40
CA LYS A 125 7.66 4.09 -1.60
C LYS A 125 6.50 5.09 -1.65
N ILE A 126 6.41 6.01 -0.69
CA ILE A 126 5.36 7.03 -0.65
C ILE A 126 5.44 7.96 -1.86
N SER A 127 6.64 8.44 -2.20
CA SER A 127 6.87 9.32 -3.34
C SER A 127 6.39 8.69 -4.65
N PHE A 128 6.83 7.46 -4.91
CA PHE A 128 6.40 6.67 -6.06
C PHE A 128 4.87 6.51 -6.11
N LEU A 129 4.25 6.11 -5.00
CA LEU A 129 2.80 5.90 -4.95
C LEU A 129 2.01 7.19 -5.18
N LEU A 130 2.53 8.34 -4.72
CA LEU A 130 1.93 9.64 -4.97
C LEU A 130 2.02 10.03 -6.44
N ASP A 131 3.15 9.81 -7.09
CA ASP A 131 3.32 10.12 -8.51
C ASP A 131 2.49 9.20 -9.41
N PHE A 132 2.39 7.92 -9.04
CA PHE A 132 1.45 7.00 -9.66
C PHE A 132 0.00 7.49 -9.52
N LEU A 133 -0.43 7.84 -8.30
CA LEU A 133 -1.78 8.34 -8.08
C LEU A 133 -2.08 9.60 -8.91
N LYS A 134 -1.13 10.54 -9.01
CA LYS A 134 -1.25 11.74 -9.86
C LYS A 134 -1.41 11.38 -11.33
N ASP A 135 -0.60 10.45 -11.86
CA ASP A 135 -0.68 10.00 -13.24
C ASP A 135 -2.03 9.35 -13.56
N LEU A 136 -2.52 8.47 -12.67
CA LEU A 136 -3.84 7.85 -12.80
C LEU A 136 -4.96 8.87 -12.80
N HIS A 137 -4.93 9.87 -11.92
CA HIS A 137 -5.96 10.90 -11.90
C HIS A 137 -5.95 11.76 -13.17
N LYS A 138 -4.76 12.06 -13.69
CA LYS A 138 -4.59 12.92 -14.85
C LYS A 138 -4.93 12.23 -16.17
N HIS A 139 -4.54 10.96 -16.31
CA HIS A 139 -4.59 10.23 -17.58
C HIS A 139 -5.61 9.07 -17.58
N GLY A 140 -6.12 8.66 -16.41
CA GLY A 140 -7.09 7.57 -16.29
C GLY A 140 -6.61 6.30 -16.97
N HIS A 141 -7.40 5.78 -17.90
CA HIS A 141 -7.06 4.58 -18.68
C HIS A 141 -5.87 4.74 -19.63
N GLN A 142 -5.43 5.98 -19.90
CA GLN A 142 -4.24 6.27 -20.71
C GLN A 142 -2.98 6.44 -19.86
N SER A 143 -3.08 6.24 -18.54
CA SER A 143 -1.94 6.26 -17.63
C SER A 143 -0.88 5.23 -18.04
N TYR A 144 0.39 5.63 -17.92
CA TYR A 144 1.54 4.75 -18.14
C TYR A 144 1.42 3.48 -17.28
N TYR A 145 0.99 3.63 -16.04
CA TYR A 145 0.88 2.53 -15.09
C TYR A 145 -0.24 1.54 -15.43
N ILE A 146 -1.34 1.99 -16.05
CA ILE A 146 -2.38 1.05 -16.56
C ILE A 146 -1.78 0.15 -17.63
N TRP A 147 -0.95 0.71 -18.52
CA TRP A 147 -0.26 -0.06 -19.53
C TRP A 147 0.74 -1.04 -18.90
N GLU A 148 1.60 -0.58 -17.98
CA GLU A 148 2.58 -1.43 -17.30
C GLU A 148 1.92 -2.59 -16.55
N ILE A 149 0.89 -2.30 -15.75
CA ILE A 149 0.20 -3.32 -14.94
C ILE A 149 -0.45 -4.38 -15.82
N LEU A 150 -1.12 -3.96 -16.90
CA LEU A 150 -1.88 -4.91 -17.72
C LEU A 150 -1.00 -5.64 -18.75
N ARG A 151 0.09 -5.02 -19.23
CA ARG A 151 0.79 -5.46 -20.45
C ARG A 151 2.28 -5.73 -20.29
N ALA A 152 2.90 -5.42 -19.15
CA ALA A 152 4.34 -5.67 -18.99
C ALA A 152 4.63 -7.19 -19.17
N PRO A 153 5.53 -7.56 -20.10
CA PRO A 153 5.87 -8.97 -20.37
C PRO A 153 6.62 -9.66 -19.21
N ARG A 154 7.13 -8.88 -18.26
CA ARG A 154 8.15 -9.28 -17.28
C ARG A 154 7.67 -10.29 -16.24
N TRP A 155 6.36 -10.54 -16.15
CA TRP A 155 5.77 -11.36 -15.09
C TRP A 155 5.59 -12.84 -15.46
N ARG A 156 5.81 -13.21 -16.74
CA ARG A 156 5.59 -14.59 -17.20
C ARG A 156 6.57 -15.59 -16.60
N ASP A 157 7.78 -15.17 -16.24
CA ASP A 157 8.81 -16.08 -15.74
C ASP A 157 8.62 -16.50 -14.26
N PHE A 158 7.57 -16.00 -13.59
CA PHE A 158 7.28 -16.26 -12.17
C PHE A 158 5.99 -17.07 -11.92
N LEU A 159 5.32 -17.53 -12.99
CA LEU A 159 4.09 -18.33 -12.91
C LEU A 159 4.28 -19.80 -13.31
N ASP A 160 5.53 -20.24 -13.49
CA ASP A 160 5.91 -21.65 -13.70
C ASP A 160 6.52 -22.27 -12.43
#